data_AF-A0A7C4MT42-F1
#
_entry.id   AF-A0A7C4MT42-F1
#
_cell.length_a   1.000
_cell.length_b   1.000
_cell.length_c   1.000
_cell.angle_alpha   90.00
_cell.angle_beta   90.00
_cell.angle_gamma   90.00
#
_symmetry.space_group_name_H-M   'P 1'
#
loop_
_entity.id
_entity.type
_entity.pdbx_description
1 polymer ?
#
loop_
_entity_poly.entity_id
_entity_poly.type
_entity_poly.pdbx_seq_one_letter_code
_entity_poly.pdbx_strand_id
1 'polypeptide(L)'
;MSNHVTRREFLNRSVSVAGAATVAGAAVQTVAAAESPQPASVQSAPTQPSPPAASADDAAPSAAPAEKVPCGQLGKAKISRLMLGGNLVSGFMHARDLRYVNRLFRAYMTEEKIFETFRIAEEHGINTVFETGAAFVAKYNERFQGQMQFIPHIKVEIGQGEQSLKDHIKQQVDLGAVALYVWGVAADNLVKAGRADEIVRAVELAKKHDLPVGVGSHSLLVPIEC
;
A
#
# COMPACT_ATOMS: atom_id res chain seq x y z
N MET A 1 29.22 20.43 -26.52
CA MET A 1 29.43 18.98 -26.28
C MET A 1 28.93 18.68 -24.88
N SER A 2 27.72 18.14 -24.74
CA SER A 2 27.13 17.85 -23.43
C SER A 2 27.61 16.48 -22.92
N ASN A 3 28.30 16.48 -21.78
CA ASN A 3 28.71 15.25 -21.10
C ASN A 3 27.49 14.67 -20.36
N HIS A 4 26.86 13.65 -20.95
CA HIS A 4 25.80 12.91 -20.29
C HIS A 4 26.44 11.86 -19.37
N VAL A 5 26.44 12.12 -18.07
CA VAL A 5 26.88 11.13 -17.06
C VAL A 5 25.73 10.15 -16.85
N THR A 6 26.01 8.86 -17.05
CA THR A 6 25.01 7.81 -16.83
C THR A 6 24.94 7.45 -15.34
N ARG A 7 23.75 7.00 -14.88
CA ARG A 7 23.53 6.56 -13.48
C ARG A 7 24.53 5.50 -13.01
N ARG A 8 25.04 4.69 -13.94
CA ARG A 8 26.03 3.64 -13.68
C ARG A 8 27.42 4.21 -13.38
N GLU A 9 27.82 5.29 -14.04
CA GLU A 9 29.10 5.97 -13.81
C GLU A 9 29.12 6.75 -12.50
N PHE A 10 27.99 7.32 -12.10
CA PHE A 10 27.84 7.97 -10.79
C PHE A 10 28.09 6.97 -9.65
N LEU A 11 27.48 5.78 -9.72
CA LEU A 11 27.60 4.76 -8.68
C LEU A 11 29.02 4.17 -8.59
N ASN A 12 29.72 4.01 -9.71
CA ASN A 12 31.09 3.49 -9.70
C ASN A 12 32.09 4.49 -9.10
N ARG A 13 31.85 5.80 -9.22
CA ARG A 13 32.70 6.82 -8.58
C ARG A 13 32.54 6.89 -7.07
N SER A 14 31.37 6.52 -6.54
CA SER A 14 31.09 6.54 -5.10
C SER A 14 31.76 5.40 -4.32
N VAL A 15 32.18 4.32 -5.00
CA VAL A 15 32.81 3.15 -4.35
C VAL A 15 34.32 3.33 -4.15
N SER A 16 34.94 4.35 -4.74
CA SER A 16 36.39 4.58 -4.68
C SER A 16 36.87 5.51 -3.56
N VAL A 17 35.97 5.97 -2.66
CA VAL A 17 36.33 6.92 -1.57
C VAL A 17 36.32 6.27 -0.19
N ALA A 18 36.02 4.96 -0.08
CA ALA A 18 36.14 4.22 1.17
C ALA A 18 37.18 3.10 1.04
N GLY A 19 38.35 3.30 1.66
CA GLY A 19 39.25 2.20 2.00
C GLY A 19 40.64 2.26 1.39
N ALA A 20 41.49 3.16 1.91
CA ALA A 20 42.93 2.95 1.90
C ALA A 20 43.35 2.32 3.23
N ALA A 21 43.51 1.00 3.25
CA ALA A 21 44.31 0.29 4.24
C ALA A 21 44.78 -1.04 3.63
N THR A 22 46.05 -1.07 3.25
CA THR A 22 46.81 -2.27 2.88
C THR A 22 47.20 -3.05 4.13
N VAL A 23 47.25 -4.39 4.06
CA VAL A 23 48.40 -5.28 4.37
C VAL A 23 48.00 -6.75 4.10
N ALA A 24 48.97 -7.52 3.59
CA ALA A 24 48.91 -8.88 3.07
C ALA A 24 48.88 -10.01 4.13
N GLY A 25 48.57 -11.25 3.69
CA GLY A 25 49.21 -12.47 4.20
C GLY A 25 48.33 -13.59 4.82
N ALA A 26 48.09 -14.62 4.02
CA ALA A 26 47.93 -16.07 4.28
C ALA A 26 47.58 -16.68 5.68
N ALA A 27 46.49 -17.47 5.67
CA ALA A 27 46.34 -18.89 6.07
C ALA A 27 46.27 -19.39 7.55
N VAL A 28 45.36 -20.38 7.71
CA VAL A 28 45.24 -21.49 8.71
C VAL A 28 44.39 -21.30 9.98
N GLN A 29 43.21 -21.94 9.93
CA GLN A 29 42.46 -22.76 10.89
C GLN A 29 42.54 -22.62 12.45
N THR A 30 41.31 -22.62 12.99
CA THR A 30 40.74 -23.40 14.13
C THR A 30 40.65 -22.83 15.56
N VAL A 31 39.48 -23.18 16.13
CA VAL A 31 38.98 -23.34 17.52
C VAL A 31 38.57 -22.14 18.40
N ALA A 32 37.24 -22.13 18.63
CA ALA A 32 36.53 -22.23 19.92
C ALA A 32 36.51 -21.10 20.97
N ALA A 33 35.28 -20.92 21.48
CA ALA A 33 34.87 -20.53 22.83
C ALA A 33 34.82 -19.04 23.22
N ALA A 34 33.57 -18.56 23.30
CA ALA A 34 32.94 -17.82 24.40
C ALA A 34 33.75 -16.78 25.21
N GLU A 35 33.26 -15.53 25.20
CA GLU A 35 33.06 -14.79 26.45
C GLU A 35 32.04 -13.65 26.29
N SER A 36 31.17 -13.52 27.30
CA SER A 36 30.15 -12.48 27.49
C SER A 36 30.77 -11.25 28.19
N PRO A 37 30.09 -10.09 28.23
CA PRO A 37 30.70 -8.77 28.04
C PRO A 37 31.19 -8.08 29.33
N GLN A 38 32.20 -7.21 29.19
CA GLN A 38 32.55 -6.18 30.18
C GLN A 38 32.24 -4.76 29.64
N PRO A 39 31.84 -3.82 30.51
CA PRO A 39 31.37 -2.49 30.11
C PRO A 39 32.56 -1.54 29.88
N ALA A 40 32.64 -0.98 28.67
CA ALA A 40 33.60 0.08 28.37
C ALA A 40 33.05 1.44 28.81
N SER A 41 33.93 2.19 29.48
CA SER A 41 33.76 3.49 30.06
C SER A 41 33.34 4.57 29.05
N VAL A 42 32.43 5.43 29.51
CA VAL A 42 31.98 6.62 28.79
C VAL A 42 33.13 7.64 28.82
N GLN A 43 33.80 7.84 27.67
CA GLN A 43 34.68 8.99 27.46
C GLN A 43 33.86 10.14 26.88
N SER A 44 33.96 11.28 27.55
CA SER A 44 33.31 12.55 27.25
C SER A 44 33.78 13.10 25.90
N ALA A 45 32.84 13.30 24.98
CA ALA A 45 33.09 14.00 23.73
C ALA A 45 33.05 15.53 23.93
N PRO A 46 33.89 16.31 23.22
CA PRO A 46 33.95 17.77 23.36
C PRO A 46 32.72 18.48 22.78
N THR A 47 32.27 19.49 23.51
CA THR A 47 31.12 20.36 23.23
C THR A 47 31.29 21.12 21.91
N GLN A 48 30.39 20.88 20.95
CA GLN A 48 30.20 21.71 19.76
C GLN A 48 29.34 22.94 20.11
N PRO A 49 29.62 24.15 19.58
CA PRO A 49 28.78 25.32 19.82
C PRO A 49 27.43 25.21 19.10
N SER A 50 26.35 25.54 19.81
CA SER A 50 24.99 25.59 19.28
C SER A 50 24.85 26.65 18.17
N PRO A 51 24.08 26.38 17.09
CA PRO A 51 23.73 27.41 16.12
C PRO A 51 22.75 28.43 16.73
N PRO A 52 22.77 29.70 16.27
CA PRO A 52 21.91 30.75 16.81
C PRO A 52 20.43 30.48 16.49
N ALA A 53 19.58 30.79 17.47
CA ALA A 53 18.13 30.69 17.37
C ALA A 53 17.59 31.57 16.22
N ALA A 54 16.94 30.93 15.25
CA ALA A 54 16.14 31.63 14.26
C ALA A 54 14.84 32.10 14.91
N SER A 55 14.61 33.40 14.81
CA SER A 55 13.42 34.12 15.28
C SER A 55 12.14 33.56 14.67
N ALA A 56 11.16 33.32 15.54
CA ALA A 56 9.77 33.05 15.18
C ALA A 56 9.15 34.34 14.63
N ASP A 57 9.00 34.44 13.31
CA ASP A 57 8.03 35.33 12.64
C ASP A 57 8.03 35.05 11.12
N ASP A 58 7.69 33.81 10.76
CA ASP A 58 7.29 33.50 9.39
C ASP A 58 5.99 32.69 9.44
N ALA A 59 4.93 33.40 9.83
CA ALA A 59 3.57 32.89 9.68
C ALA A 59 3.27 32.79 8.19
N ALA A 60 3.46 31.59 7.64
CA ALA A 60 3.09 31.27 6.27
C ALA A 60 1.65 31.74 6.00
N PRO A 61 1.39 32.43 4.87
CA PRO A 61 0.04 32.89 4.56
C PRO A 61 -0.90 31.70 4.53
N SER A 62 -1.99 31.79 5.30
CA SER A 62 -3.08 30.81 5.32
C SER A 62 -3.54 30.57 3.89
N ALA A 63 -3.14 29.43 3.32
CA ALA A 63 -3.53 29.04 1.99
C ALA A 63 -5.05 29.00 1.92
N ALA A 64 -5.62 29.62 0.88
CA ALA A 64 -7.01 29.43 0.53
C ALA A 64 -7.34 27.93 0.54
N PRO A 65 -8.55 27.52 0.98
CA PRO A 65 -8.90 26.12 1.11
C PRO A 65 -8.58 25.40 -0.20
N ALA A 66 -7.68 24.40 -0.13
CA ALA A 66 -7.30 23.62 -1.28
C ALA A 66 -8.58 23.06 -1.93
N GLU A 67 -8.71 23.24 -3.24
CA GLU A 67 -9.85 22.71 -3.97
C GLU A 67 -9.91 21.19 -3.77
N LYS A 68 -11.04 20.70 -3.23
CA LYS A 68 -11.22 19.28 -2.96
C LYS A 68 -11.25 18.50 -4.28
N VAL A 69 -10.78 17.26 -4.24
CA VAL A 69 -10.81 16.40 -5.44
C VAL A 69 -12.25 16.24 -5.96
N PRO A 70 -12.47 16.32 -7.29
CA PRO A 70 -13.80 16.10 -7.86
C PRO A 70 -14.33 14.70 -7.53
N CYS A 71 -15.66 14.57 -7.44
CA CYS A 71 -16.33 13.30 -7.25
C CYS A 71 -17.18 12.92 -8.47
N GLY A 72 -17.36 11.62 -8.69
CA GLY A 72 -18.35 11.04 -9.59
C GLY A 72 -19.38 10.21 -8.83
N GLN A 73 -20.36 9.69 -9.56
CA GLN A 73 -21.40 8.82 -9.01
C GLN A 73 -21.17 7.38 -9.51
N LEU A 74 -21.15 6.41 -8.60
CA LEU A 74 -21.13 4.98 -8.91
C LEU A 74 -22.31 4.32 -8.20
N GLY A 75 -23.38 4.03 -8.96
CA GLY A 75 -24.67 3.66 -8.38
C GLY A 75 -25.17 4.72 -7.42
N LYS A 76 -25.37 4.36 -6.16
CA LYS A 76 -25.83 5.28 -5.10
C LYS A 76 -24.68 5.99 -4.37
N ALA A 77 -23.43 5.55 -4.58
CA ALA A 77 -22.26 6.09 -3.91
C ALA A 77 -21.65 7.28 -4.66
N LYS A 78 -21.28 8.34 -3.92
CA LYS A 78 -20.47 9.45 -4.43
C LYS A 78 -19.01 9.16 -4.13
N ILE A 79 -18.20 9.01 -5.17
CA ILE A 79 -16.81 8.52 -5.08
C ILE A 79 -15.85 9.56 -5.63
N SER A 80 -14.79 9.86 -4.89
CA SER A 80 -13.72 10.75 -5.33
C SER A 80 -12.99 10.21 -6.58
N ARG A 81 -12.60 11.09 -7.50
CA ARG A 81 -11.86 10.73 -8.72
C ARG A 81 -10.48 10.12 -8.44
N LEU A 82 -9.96 10.32 -7.23
CA LEU A 82 -8.79 9.65 -6.68
C LEU A 82 -9.25 8.75 -5.52
N MET A 83 -8.73 7.52 -5.46
CA MET A 83 -9.02 6.56 -4.40
C MET A 83 -7.71 6.10 -3.75
N LEU A 84 -7.77 5.71 -2.49
CA LEU A 84 -6.63 5.09 -1.80
C LEU A 84 -6.56 3.61 -2.18
N GLY A 85 -5.41 3.14 -2.65
CA GLY A 85 -5.21 1.71 -2.95
C GLY A 85 -5.08 0.86 -1.68
N GLY A 86 -5.70 -0.31 -1.67
CA GLY A 86 -5.77 -1.20 -0.50
C GLY A 86 -4.43 -1.73 -0.02
N ASN A 87 -3.42 -1.81 -0.91
CA ASN A 87 -2.05 -2.16 -0.55
C ASN A 87 -1.43 -1.23 0.51
N LEU A 88 -1.84 0.05 0.53
CA LEU A 88 -1.40 1.00 1.56
C LEU A 88 -1.88 0.58 2.95
N VAL A 89 -3.06 -0.05 3.02
CA VAL A 89 -3.74 -0.42 4.25
C VAL A 89 -3.40 -1.85 4.67
N SER A 90 -3.27 -2.76 3.70
CA SER A 90 -3.05 -4.20 3.93
C SER A 90 -1.58 -4.57 4.11
N GLY A 91 -0.65 -3.70 3.71
CA GLY A 91 0.78 -3.95 3.83
C GLY A 91 1.33 -4.94 2.80
N PHE A 92 0.65 -5.11 1.66
CA PHE A 92 1.11 -5.92 0.52
C PHE A 92 1.77 -5.03 -0.54
N MET A 93 3.10 -4.91 -0.48
CA MET A 93 3.89 -4.15 -1.44
C MET A 93 4.47 -5.04 -2.54
N HIS A 94 4.17 -4.70 -3.78
CA HIS A 94 4.75 -5.32 -4.97
C HIS A 94 6.12 -4.71 -5.28
N ALA A 95 7.16 -5.22 -4.61
CA ALA A 95 8.53 -4.71 -4.74
C ALA A 95 9.47 -5.65 -5.52
N ARG A 96 8.92 -6.47 -6.44
CA ARG A 96 9.65 -7.50 -7.21
C ARG A 96 10.56 -8.32 -6.28
N ASP A 97 11.88 -8.21 -6.46
CA ASP A 97 12.89 -9.00 -5.76
C ASP A 97 13.35 -8.36 -4.43
N LEU A 98 12.87 -7.16 -4.09
CA LEU A 98 13.25 -6.43 -2.89
C LEU A 98 12.42 -6.87 -1.68
N ARG A 99 12.66 -8.10 -1.21
CA ARG A 99 11.90 -8.74 -0.11
C ARG A 99 11.85 -7.90 1.18
N TYR A 100 12.91 -7.12 1.46
CA TYR A 100 12.98 -6.28 2.66
C TYR A 100 11.97 -5.12 2.65
N VAL A 101 11.49 -4.69 1.48
CA VAL A 101 10.58 -3.54 1.33
C VAL A 101 9.24 -3.80 2.03
N ASN A 102 8.69 -5.02 1.93
CA ASN A 102 7.45 -5.38 2.63
C ASN A 102 7.60 -5.25 4.15
N ARG A 103 8.75 -5.66 4.70
CA ARG A 103 9.03 -5.54 6.13
C ARG A 103 9.15 -4.08 6.56
N LEU A 104 9.89 -3.27 5.79
CA LEU A 104 10.02 -1.84 6.06
C LEU A 104 8.68 -1.12 5.97
N PHE A 105 7.88 -1.44 4.95
CA PHE A 105 6.57 -0.83 4.76
C PHE A 105 5.62 -1.15 5.92
N ARG A 106 5.56 -2.42 6.35
CA ARG A 106 4.73 -2.82 7.50
C ARG A 106 5.21 -2.21 8.82
N ALA A 107 6.52 -1.96 8.97
CA ALA A 107 7.04 -1.24 10.12
C ALA A 107 6.66 0.25 10.12
N TYR A 108 6.48 0.85 8.95
CA TYR A 108 6.06 2.25 8.79
C TYR A 108 4.54 2.43 8.88
N MET A 109 3.75 1.59 8.21
CA MET A 109 2.29 1.68 8.18
C MET A 109 1.66 1.04 9.41
N THR A 110 1.85 1.69 10.56
CA THR A 110 1.08 1.39 11.76
C THR A 110 -0.39 1.82 11.59
N GLU A 111 -1.27 1.37 12.48
CA GLU A 111 -2.68 1.78 12.46
C GLU A 111 -2.82 3.31 12.54
N GLU A 112 -2.01 3.97 13.37
CA GLU A 112 -1.98 5.43 13.50
C GLU A 112 -1.57 6.10 12.20
N LYS A 113 -0.59 5.55 11.47
CA LYS A 113 -0.19 6.07 10.16
C LYS A 113 -1.25 5.86 9.09
N ILE A 114 -1.97 4.75 9.13
CA ILE A 114 -3.12 4.51 8.26
C ILE A 114 -4.22 5.55 8.53
N PHE A 115 -4.56 5.79 9.81
CA PHE A 115 -5.58 6.77 10.18
C PHE A 115 -5.17 8.22 9.91
N GLU A 116 -3.89 8.56 10.10
CA GLU A 116 -3.33 9.84 9.66
C GLU A 116 -3.51 10.03 8.14
N THR A 117 -3.24 8.98 7.37
CA THR A 117 -3.43 8.97 5.91
C THR A 117 -4.90 9.18 5.54
N PHE A 118 -5.83 8.48 6.21
CA PHE A 118 -7.27 8.64 5.96
C PHE A 118 -7.75 10.06 6.29
N ARG A 119 -7.31 10.63 7.41
CA ARG A 119 -7.65 12.01 7.77
C ARG A 119 -7.18 13.02 6.73
N ILE A 120 -5.92 12.91 6.30
CA ILE A 120 -5.37 13.77 5.23
C ILE A 120 -6.15 13.59 3.93
N ALA A 121 -6.51 12.35 3.59
CA ALA A 121 -7.30 12.04 2.39
C ALA A 121 -8.67 12.72 2.45
N GLU A 122 -9.41 12.60 3.55
CA GLU A 122 -10.72 13.23 3.74
C GLU A 122 -10.66 14.76 3.71
N GLU A 123 -9.64 15.37 4.32
CA GLU A 123 -9.42 16.82 4.29
C GLU A 123 -9.33 17.34 2.84
N HIS A 124 -8.75 16.54 1.94
CA HIS A 124 -8.64 16.85 0.50
C HIS A 124 -9.81 16.32 -0.34
N GLY A 125 -10.83 15.72 0.29
CA GLY A 125 -12.04 15.21 -0.38
C GLY A 125 -11.92 13.81 -0.98
N ILE A 126 -10.81 13.10 -0.73
CA ILE A 126 -10.69 11.68 -1.09
C ILE A 126 -11.49 10.87 -0.07
N ASN A 127 -12.38 10.00 -0.54
CA ASN A 127 -13.37 9.38 0.34
C ASN A 127 -13.49 7.86 0.22
N THR A 128 -12.61 7.19 -0.55
CA THR A 128 -12.77 5.77 -0.85
C THR A 128 -11.44 5.03 -0.83
N VAL A 129 -11.41 3.86 -0.18
CA VAL A 129 -10.35 2.85 -0.25
C VAL A 129 -10.76 1.74 -1.22
N PHE A 130 -9.91 1.41 -2.18
CA PHE A 130 -10.16 0.37 -3.17
C PHE A 130 -9.41 -0.92 -2.82
N GLU A 131 -10.05 -2.07 -2.98
CA GLU A 131 -9.52 -3.44 -2.82
C GLU A 131 -9.53 -3.99 -1.38
N THR A 132 -8.64 -3.54 -0.50
CA THR A 132 -8.55 -4.02 0.90
C THR A 132 -8.56 -2.86 1.88
N GLY A 133 -9.37 -2.93 2.93
CA GLY A 133 -9.37 -1.89 3.97
C GLY A 133 -10.60 -1.82 4.87
N ALA A 134 -11.61 -2.66 4.67
CA ALA A 134 -12.90 -2.62 5.40
C ALA A 134 -12.75 -2.43 6.92
N ALA A 135 -11.90 -3.24 7.56
CA ALA A 135 -11.69 -3.18 9.00
C ALA A 135 -11.08 -1.85 9.47
N PHE A 136 -10.12 -1.29 8.72
CA PHE A 136 -9.52 0.00 9.06
C PHE A 136 -10.47 1.16 8.77
N VAL A 137 -11.23 1.09 7.68
CA VAL A 137 -12.27 2.09 7.35
C VAL A 137 -13.33 2.12 8.45
N ALA A 138 -13.84 0.96 8.87
CA ALA A 138 -14.83 0.86 9.95
C ALA A 138 -14.29 1.47 11.27
N LYS A 139 -13.10 1.04 11.70
CA LYS A 139 -12.44 1.59 12.91
C LYS A 139 -12.19 3.09 12.83
N TYR A 140 -11.73 3.58 11.69
CA TYR A 140 -11.46 4.99 11.49
C TYR A 140 -12.74 5.83 11.56
N ASN A 141 -13.79 5.40 10.86
CA ASN A 141 -15.07 6.08 10.87
C ASN A 141 -15.70 6.10 12.27
N GLU A 142 -15.61 4.99 13.01
CA GLU A 142 -16.08 4.91 14.39
C GLU A 142 -15.29 5.86 15.32
N ARG A 143 -13.95 5.83 15.24
CA ARG A 143 -13.06 6.55 16.15
C ARG A 143 -13.00 8.06 15.90
N PHE A 144 -13.07 8.48 14.64
CA PHE A 144 -12.87 9.86 14.22
C PHE A 144 -14.11 10.50 13.59
N GLN A 145 -15.26 9.80 13.62
CA GLN A 145 -16.48 10.22 12.94
C GLN A 145 -16.27 10.47 11.43
N GLY A 146 -15.35 9.70 10.84
CA GLY A 146 -15.01 9.74 9.43
C GLY A 146 -16.13 9.22 8.52
N GLN A 147 -15.99 9.48 7.23
CA GLN A 147 -16.93 9.13 6.17
C GLN A 147 -16.24 8.35 5.04
N MET A 148 -15.13 7.69 5.34
CA MET A 148 -14.42 6.86 4.37
C MET A 148 -15.29 5.69 3.93
N GLN A 149 -15.28 5.40 2.63
CA GLN A 149 -15.97 4.28 2.00
C GLN A 149 -14.95 3.24 1.53
N PHE A 150 -15.40 2.05 1.15
CA PHE A 150 -14.53 1.07 0.51
C PHE A 150 -15.22 0.24 -0.57
N ILE A 151 -14.43 -0.20 -1.54
CA ILE A 151 -14.83 -1.09 -2.63
C ILE A 151 -13.96 -2.35 -2.56
N PRO A 152 -14.44 -3.46 -1.97
CA PRO A 152 -13.68 -4.68 -1.88
C PRO A 152 -13.80 -5.54 -3.14
N HIS A 153 -12.91 -6.51 -3.24
CA HIS A 153 -12.98 -7.53 -4.28
C HIS A 153 -13.81 -8.75 -3.86
N ILE A 154 -14.36 -9.44 -4.86
CA ILE A 154 -14.91 -10.78 -4.79
C ILE A 154 -13.82 -11.71 -5.30
N LYS A 155 -13.31 -12.58 -4.42
CA LYS A 155 -12.37 -13.62 -4.83
C LYS A 155 -13.16 -14.83 -5.32
N VAL A 156 -12.97 -15.18 -6.59
CA VAL A 156 -13.58 -16.37 -7.21
C VAL A 156 -12.49 -17.41 -7.45
N GLU A 157 -12.69 -18.61 -6.92
CA GLU A 157 -11.79 -19.74 -7.17
C GLU A 157 -12.38 -20.67 -8.23
N ILE A 158 -11.51 -21.33 -9.00
CA ILE A 158 -11.93 -22.27 -10.06
C ILE A 158 -12.75 -23.39 -9.41
N GLY A 159 -14.02 -23.50 -9.78
CA GLY A 159 -14.90 -24.57 -9.28
C GLY A 159 -15.38 -24.33 -7.86
N GLN A 160 -15.30 -23.08 -7.39
CA GLN A 160 -15.85 -22.68 -6.10
C GLN A 160 -17.35 -22.98 -6.04
N GLY A 161 -17.77 -23.61 -4.95
CA GLY A 161 -19.19 -23.86 -4.68
C GLY A 161 -19.99 -22.56 -4.55
N GLU A 162 -21.24 -22.57 -5.01
CA GLU A 162 -22.08 -21.37 -5.03
C GLU A 162 -22.31 -20.77 -3.62
N GLN A 163 -22.50 -21.61 -2.61
CA GLN A 163 -22.77 -21.14 -1.25
C GLN A 163 -21.58 -20.37 -0.66
N SER A 164 -20.34 -20.87 -0.83
CA SER A 164 -19.16 -20.17 -0.30
C SER A 164 -18.91 -18.85 -1.03
N LEU A 165 -19.25 -18.77 -2.32
CA LEU A 165 -19.21 -17.51 -3.07
C LEU A 165 -20.26 -16.51 -2.56
N LYS A 166 -21.50 -16.97 -2.31
CA LYS A 166 -22.55 -16.12 -1.71
C LYS A 166 -22.16 -15.61 -0.33
N ASP A 167 -21.61 -16.47 0.53
CA ASP A 167 -21.19 -16.11 1.87
C ASP A 167 -20.07 -15.05 1.82
N HIS A 168 -19.11 -15.21 0.92
CA HIS A 168 -18.05 -14.24 0.70
C HIS A 168 -18.58 -12.88 0.21
N ILE A 169 -19.50 -12.88 -0.76
CA ILE A 169 -20.14 -11.64 -1.25
C ILE A 169 -20.93 -10.98 -0.11
N LYS A 170 -21.75 -11.74 0.61
CA LYS A 170 -22.56 -11.23 1.72
C LYS A 170 -21.70 -10.60 2.80
N GLN A 171 -20.57 -11.22 3.14
CA GLN A 171 -19.62 -10.66 4.09
C GLN A 171 -19.14 -9.27 3.68
N GLN A 172 -18.80 -9.05 2.40
CA GLN A 172 -18.37 -7.74 1.92
C GLN A 172 -19.49 -6.69 2.00
N VAL A 173 -20.72 -7.10 1.68
CA VAL A 173 -21.91 -6.23 1.77
C VAL A 173 -22.20 -5.86 3.23
N ASP A 174 -22.18 -6.83 4.13
CA ASP A 174 -22.43 -6.62 5.57
C ASP A 174 -21.39 -5.69 6.21
N LEU A 175 -20.15 -5.67 5.67
CA LEU A 175 -19.11 -4.73 6.09
C LEU A 175 -19.31 -3.30 5.59
N GLY A 176 -20.32 -3.04 4.76
CA GLY A 176 -20.67 -1.71 4.25
C GLY A 176 -20.02 -1.35 2.91
N ALA A 177 -19.71 -2.33 2.06
CA ALA A 177 -19.19 -2.07 0.72
C ALA A 177 -20.13 -1.18 -0.11
N VAL A 178 -19.56 -0.21 -0.82
CA VAL A 178 -20.36 0.72 -1.66
C VAL A 178 -20.44 0.29 -3.13
N ALA A 179 -19.56 -0.62 -3.53
CA ALA A 179 -19.54 -1.34 -4.80
C ALA A 179 -18.71 -2.61 -4.62
N LEU A 180 -18.80 -3.55 -5.55
CA LEU A 180 -18.02 -4.79 -5.55
C LEU A 180 -17.33 -4.99 -6.90
N TYR A 181 -16.29 -5.81 -6.95
CA TYR A 181 -15.74 -6.25 -8.24
C TYR A 181 -15.09 -7.63 -8.16
N VAL A 182 -15.11 -8.41 -9.24
CA VAL A 182 -14.34 -9.67 -9.29
C VAL A 182 -12.84 -9.36 -9.33
N TRP A 183 -12.06 -9.99 -8.45
CA TRP A 183 -10.62 -9.74 -8.34
C TRP A 183 -9.87 -10.08 -9.64
N GLY A 184 -8.94 -9.21 -10.06
CA GLY A 184 -8.30 -9.33 -11.37
C GLY A 184 -7.54 -10.64 -11.59
N VAL A 185 -6.79 -11.10 -10.59
CA VAL A 185 -6.07 -12.39 -10.68
C VAL A 185 -7.05 -13.56 -10.82
N ALA A 186 -8.19 -13.50 -10.13
CA ALA A 186 -9.23 -14.53 -10.24
C ALA A 186 -9.86 -14.53 -11.64
N ALA A 187 -10.24 -13.35 -12.16
CA ALA A 187 -10.83 -13.22 -13.48
C ALA A 187 -9.88 -13.70 -14.60
N ASP A 188 -8.60 -13.32 -14.54
CA ASP A 188 -7.60 -13.76 -15.52
C ASP A 188 -7.43 -15.29 -15.51
N ASN A 189 -7.39 -15.89 -14.31
CA ASN A 189 -7.27 -17.35 -14.17
C ASN A 189 -8.49 -18.10 -14.69
N LEU A 190 -9.69 -17.57 -14.45
CA LEU A 190 -10.95 -18.16 -14.93
C LEU A 190 -11.03 -18.12 -16.46
N VAL A 191 -10.74 -16.98 -17.08
CA VAL A 191 -10.71 -16.86 -18.55
C VAL A 191 -9.65 -17.78 -19.14
N LYS A 192 -8.45 -17.81 -18.57
CA LYS A 192 -7.39 -18.73 -19.01
C LYS A 192 -7.80 -20.20 -18.92
N ALA A 193 -8.65 -20.56 -17.96
CA ALA A 193 -9.17 -21.90 -17.80
C ALA A 193 -10.40 -22.21 -18.67
N GLY A 194 -10.88 -21.26 -19.48
CA GLY A 194 -12.11 -21.42 -20.28
C GLY A 194 -13.38 -21.40 -19.41
N ARG A 195 -13.35 -20.72 -18.26
CA ARG A 195 -14.41 -20.71 -17.25
C ARG A 195 -14.94 -19.29 -16.96
N ALA A 196 -15.13 -18.51 -18.02
CA ALA A 196 -15.68 -17.15 -17.93
C ALA A 196 -17.12 -17.12 -17.34
N ASP A 197 -17.85 -18.23 -17.48
CA ASP A 197 -19.17 -18.44 -16.88
C ASP A 197 -19.17 -18.25 -15.36
N GLU A 198 -18.07 -18.59 -14.68
CA GLU A 198 -17.96 -18.39 -13.22
C GLU A 198 -17.83 -16.91 -12.85
N ILE A 199 -17.26 -16.08 -13.73
CA ILE A 199 -17.20 -14.62 -13.55
C ILE A 199 -18.62 -14.06 -13.66
N VAL A 200 -19.35 -14.46 -14.69
CA VAL A 200 -20.76 -14.04 -14.91
C VAL A 200 -21.60 -14.42 -13.69
N ARG A 201 -21.49 -15.66 -13.23
CA ARG A 201 -22.20 -16.14 -12.02
C ARG A 201 -21.87 -15.29 -10.78
N ALA A 202 -20.60 -14.96 -10.56
CA ALA A 202 -20.20 -14.12 -9.43
C ALA A 202 -20.80 -12.70 -9.51
N VAL A 203 -20.80 -12.11 -10.70
CA VAL A 203 -21.41 -10.79 -10.94
C VAL A 203 -22.93 -10.83 -10.72
N GLU A 204 -23.62 -11.85 -11.22
CA GLU A 204 -25.08 -12.01 -11.04
C GLU A 204 -25.47 -12.19 -9.58
N LEU A 205 -24.72 -13.00 -8.83
CA LEU A 205 -24.93 -13.18 -7.39
C LEU A 205 -24.73 -11.86 -6.63
N ALA A 206 -23.68 -11.11 -6.96
CA ALA A 206 -23.38 -9.84 -6.32
C ALA A 206 -24.41 -8.74 -6.62
N LYS A 207 -24.94 -8.68 -7.86
CA LYS A 207 -25.98 -7.71 -8.26
C LYS A 207 -27.27 -7.83 -7.44
N LYS A 208 -27.55 -8.98 -6.82
CA LYS A 208 -28.73 -9.18 -5.94
C LYS A 208 -28.71 -8.31 -4.70
N HIS A 209 -27.56 -7.71 -4.35
CA HIS A 209 -27.40 -6.81 -3.21
C HIS A 209 -27.60 -5.33 -3.54
N ASP A 210 -28.07 -4.99 -4.75
CA ASP A 210 -28.34 -3.60 -5.19
C ASP A 210 -27.10 -2.68 -5.10
N LEU A 211 -25.93 -3.26 -5.34
CA LEU A 211 -24.64 -2.57 -5.44
C LEU A 211 -24.13 -2.60 -6.89
N PRO A 212 -23.38 -1.57 -7.33
CA PRO A 212 -22.59 -1.65 -8.54
C PRO A 212 -21.58 -2.79 -8.46
N VAL A 213 -21.46 -3.57 -9.53
CA VAL A 213 -20.51 -4.69 -9.62
C VAL A 213 -19.68 -4.57 -10.88
N GLY A 214 -18.35 -4.64 -10.73
CA GLY A 214 -17.39 -4.65 -11.84
C GLY A 214 -16.60 -5.95 -11.95
N VAL A 215 -15.70 -6.00 -12.94
CA VAL A 215 -14.74 -7.09 -13.13
C VAL A 215 -13.36 -6.46 -13.30
N GLY A 216 -12.42 -6.81 -12.42
CA GLY A 216 -11.02 -6.44 -12.57
C GLY A 216 -10.31 -7.41 -13.50
N SER A 217 -9.23 -6.97 -14.14
CA SER A 217 -8.38 -7.83 -14.98
C SER A 217 -6.99 -7.24 -15.14
N HIS A 218 -6.03 -8.09 -15.49
CA HIS A 218 -4.76 -7.66 -16.06
C HIS A 218 -4.68 -8.01 -17.55
N SER A 219 -5.47 -9.01 -17.99
CA SER A 219 -5.57 -9.42 -19.39
C SER A 219 -6.74 -8.74 -20.11
N LEU A 220 -6.50 -8.26 -21.33
CA LEU A 220 -7.56 -7.75 -22.22
C LEU A 220 -8.57 -8.83 -22.64
N LEU A 221 -8.23 -10.11 -22.49
CA LEU A 221 -9.16 -11.20 -22.80
C LEU A 221 -10.36 -11.19 -21.84
N VAL A 222 -10.19 -10.76 -20.59
CA VAL A 222 -11.29 -10.71 -19.62
C VAL A 222 -12.42 -9.78 -20.06
N PRO A 223 -12.19 -8.49 -20.38
CA PRO A 223 -13.26 -7.62 -20.88
C PRO A 223 -13.75 -7.97 -22.29
N ILE A 224 -13.07 -8.85 -23.04
CA ILE A 224 -13.58 -9.35 -24.33
C ILE A 224 -14.61 -10.46 -24.11
N GLU A 225 -14.43 -11.28 -23.07
CA GLU A 225 -15.32 -12.40 -22.73
C GLU A 225 -16.55 -11.99 -21.88
N CYS A 226 -16.51 -10.81 -21.24
CA CYS A 226 -17.58 -10.29 -20.36
C CYS A 226 -18.50 -9.31 -21.09
#